data_AF-A0A537WV45-F1
#
_entry.id   AF-A0A537WV45-F1
#
_cell.length_a   1.000
_cell.length_b   1.000
_cell.length_c   1.000
_cell.angle_alpha   90.00
_cell.angle_beta   90.00
_cell.angle_gamma   90.00
#
_symmetry.space_group_name_H-M   'P 1'
#
loop_
_entity.id
_entity.type
_entity.pdbx_description
1 polymer ?
#
loop_
_entity_poly.entity_id
_entity_poly.type
_entity_poly.pdbx_seq_one_letter_code
_entity_poly.pdbx_strand_id
1 'polypeptide(L)'
;MRRWLILPALLVSALALAAVGAADPGDGKGKGKGHEFKAKGGKITLQVVTTDHGCSFRSWATDKISRTYKVRKNENGSYTVRREDKGNFTTLAGPSPGADPCPVVIRKGKHGTTLLAGVTGKMHGYIQGTVTGGTFNPNGTCTAECTNKDFITGFFTAGSTFTCNQGYAGCRFNFEYTAQKQKKQKLMFHHWVDRGLDGVNETFIGDIANS
;
A
#
# COMPACT_ATOMS: atom_id res chain seq x y z
N MET A 1 -34.00 -47.33 -21.38
CA MET A 1 -33.81 -48.71 -20.84
C MET A 1 -32.45 -48.81 -20.15
N ARG A 2 -32.15 -49.95 -19.50
CA ARG A 2 -30.86 -50.43 -18.90
C ARG A 2 -29.58 -49.62 -19.26
N ARG A 3 -28.77 -49.16 -18.27
CA ARG A 3 -27.64 -49.88 -17.58
C ARG A 3 -26.52 -50.27 -18.57
N TRP A 4 -25.20 -50.12 -18.33
CA TRP A 4 -24.31 -49.92 -17.16
C TRP A 4 -22.89 -49.52 -17.70
N LEU A 5 -21.76 -49.18 -17.02
CA LEU A 5 -21.29 -48.89 -15.63
C LEU A 5 -19.82 -48.33 -15.70
N ILE A 6 -19.28 -47.73 -14.61
CA ILE A 6 -17.84 -47.75 -14.16
C ILE A 6 -16.77 -47.05 -15.06
N LEU A 7 -15.73 -46.30 -14.60
CA LEU A 7 -15.31 -45.63 -13.34
C LEU A 7 -14.34 -44.45 -13.72
N PRO A 8 -13.75 -43.63 -12.79
CA PRO A 8 -13.38 -42.24 -13.10
C PRO A 8 -11.90 -41.98 -13.45
N ALA A 9 -11.66 -40.84 -14.12
CA ALA A 9 -10.36 -40.17 -14.16
C ALA A 9 -10.24 -39.16 -13.01
N LEU A 10 -9.44 -39.50 -11.98
CA LEU A 10 -9.12 -38.61 -10.86
C LEU A 10 -8.06 -37.57 -11.28
N LEU A 11 -8.50 -36.43 -11.82
CA LEU A 11 -7.65 -35.24 -11.95
C LEU A 11 -7.70 -34.40 -10.67
N VAL A 12 -6.77 -34.66 -9.77
CA VAL A 12 -6.53 -33.82 -8.58
C VAL A 12 -5.84 -32.53 -9.02
N SER A 13 -6.62 -31.52 -9.39
CA SER A 13 -6.12 -30.16 -9.54
C SER A 13 -5.83 -29.59 -8.15
N ALA A 14 -4.56 -29.64 -7.73
CA ALA A 14 -4.13 -29.04 -6.48
C ALA A 14 -4.31 -27.51 -6.55
N LEU A 15 -5.41 -27.01 -5.98
CA LEU A 15 -5.56 -25.58 -5.70
C LEU A 15 -4.45 -25.19 -4.72
N ALA A 16 -3.43 -24.50 -5.22
CA ALA A 16 -2.43 -23.82 -4.40
C ALA A 16 -3.09 -22.60 -3.74
N LEU A 17 -4.00 -22.86 -2.79
CA LEU A 17 -4.64 -21.85 -1.98
C LEU A 17 -3.55 -21.25 -1.08
N ALA A 18 -2.97 -20.15 -1.55
CA ALA A 18 -1.95 -19.41 -0.81
C ALA A 18 -2.59 -18.89 0.48
N ALA A 19 -2.39 -19.63 1.56
CA ALA A 19 -2.84 -19.25 2.89
C ALA A 19 -2.05 -18.00 3.31
N VAL A 20 -2.62 -16.84 3.01
CA VAL A 20 -2.35 -15.59 3.72
C VAL A 20 -2.78 -15.81 5.16
N GLY A 21 -1.85 -16.38 5.94
CA GLY A 21 -2.02 -16.53 7.38
C GLY A 21 -2.21 -15.14 7.96
N ALA A 22 -3.46 -14.83 8.31
CA ALA A 22 -3.77 -13.69 9.15
C ALA A 22 -2.89 -13.84 10.40
N ALA A 23 -1.92 -12.94 10.55
CA ALA A 23 -0.98 -13.01 11.65
C ALA A 23 -1.78 -12.82 12.94
N ASP A 24 -1.87 -13.90 13.71
CA ASP A 24 -2.40 -13.91 15.07
C ASP A 24 -1.83 -12.69 15.82
N PRO A 25 -2.69 -11.80 16.38
CA PRO A 25 -2.25 -10.65 17.16
C PRO A 25 -1.76 -11.12 18.54
N GLY A 26 -0.69 -11.92 18.52
CA GLY A 26 -0.39 -12.92 19.54
C GLY A 26 -0.25 -12.36 20.95
N ASP A 27 -0.57 -13.22 21.92
CA ASP A 27 -0.73 -12.95 23.36
C ASP A 27 0.53 -12.45 24.10
N GLY A 28 1.08 -11.33 23.65
CA GLY A 28 2.08 -10.55 24.36
C GLY A 28 1.44 -9.81 25.52
N LYS A 29 1.82 -10.15 26.76
CA LYS A 29 1.33 -9.53 28.01
C LYS A 29 1.69 -8.05 28.15
N GLY A 30 1.00 -7.19 27.39
CA GLY A 30 1.08 -5.74 27.47
C GLY A 30 -0.32 -5.14 27.41
N LYS A 31 -0.82 -4.61 28.53
CA LYS A 31 -2.15 -4.00 28.62
C LYS A 31 -2.33 -2.98 27.49
N GLY A 32 -3.31 -3.22 26.62
CA GLY A 32 -3.54 -2.41 25.42
C GLY A 32 -3.74 -0.94 25.76
N LYS A 33 -2.71 -0.12 25.51
CA LYS A 33 -2.85 1.33 25.49
C LYS A 33 -3.59 1.68 24.21
N GLY A 34 -4.91 1.89 24.34
CA GLY A 34 -5.74 2.38 23.25
C GLY A 34 -5.16 3.66 22.64
N HIS A 35 -5.49 3.91 21.37
CA HIS A 35 -4.92 5.04 20.61
C HIS A 35 -5.32 6.38 21.24
N GLU A 36 -4.42 6.96 22.06
CA GLU A 36 -4.67 8.24 22.76
C GLU A 36 -4.75 9.40 21.77
N PHE A 37 -5.97 9.73 21.34
CA PHE A 37 -6.27 10.96 20.62
C PHE A 37 -6.51 12.12 21.58
N LYS A 38 -5.87 13.26 21.32
CA LYS A 38 -6.11 14.53 22.03
C LYS A 38 -6.62 15.59 21.06
N ALA A 39 -7.48 16.48 21.56
CA ALA A 39 -8.40 17.30 20.76
C ALA A 39 -7.77 18.41 19.88
N LYS A 40 -6.45 18.38 19.62
CA LYS A 40 -5.75 19.32 18.71
C LYS A 40 -5.33 18.70 17.37
N GLY A 41 -5.91 17.54 17.03
CA GLY A 41 -5.48 16.69 15.93
C GLY A 41 -4.53 15.61 16.44
N GLY A 42 -4.83 14.34 16.15
CA GLY A 42 -4.05 13.21 16.62
C GLY A 42 -3.21 12.55 15.55
N LYS A 43 -2.34 11.63 16.01
CA LYS A 43 -1.45 10.81 15.18
C LYS A 43 -1.71 9.33 15.48
N ILE A 44 -2.32 8.58 14.56
CA ILE A 44 -2.27 7.12 14.65
C ILE A 44 -0.90 6.66 14.19
N THR A 45 -0.37 5.60 14.77
CA THR A 45 0.73 4.83 14.20
C THR A 45 0.42 3.35 14.34
N LEU A 46 0.43 2.64 13.22
CA LEU A 46 0.14 1.22 13.10
C LEU A 46 1.36 0.51 12.52
N GLN A 47 1.62 -0.73 12.95
CA GLN A 47 2.50 -1.63 12.21
C GLN A 47 1.64 -2.36 11.18
N VAL A 48 2.05 -2.33 9.92
CA VAL A 48 1.31 -2.92 8.81
C VAL A 48 2.26 -3.79 7.98
N VAL A 49 1.82 -5.01 7.71
CA VAL A 49 2.32 -5.79 6.57
C VAL A 49 1.32 -5.57 5.45
N THR A 50 1.78 -5.24 4.25
CA THR A 50 0.92 -4.95 3.09
C THR A 50 1.55 -5.48 1.80
N THR A 51 0.73 -5.72 0.78
CA THR A 51 1.23 -6.04 -0.57
C THR A 51 1.18 -4.78 -1.41
N ASP A 52 2.32 -4.41 -2.00
CA ASP A 52 2.45 -3.22 -2.84
C ASP A 52 2.35 -3.58 -4.33
N HIS A 53 1.75 -2.68 -5.11
CA HIS A 53 1.25 -2.94 -6.46
C HIS A 53 1.73 -1.88 -7.45
N GLY A 54 2.14 -2.31 -8.66
CA GLY A 54 2.36 -1.39 -9.77
C GLY A 54 1.04 -0.85 -10.34
N CYS A 55 1.10 0.14 -11.23
CA CYS A 55 -0.08 0.77 -11.83
C CYS A 55 -1.07 -0.21 -12.48
N SER A 56 -0.62 -1.36 -13.01
CA SER A 56 -1.51 -2.41 -13.53
C SER A 56 -2.27 -3.20 -12.43
N PHE A 57 -2.16 -2.78 -11.17
CA PHE A 57 -2.58 -3.48 -9.96
C PHE A 57 -1.94 -4.87 -9.80
N ARG A 58 -0.79 -5.11 -10.43
CA ARG A 58 0.05 -6.29 -10.21
C ARG A 58 0.93 -6.09 -9.00
N SER A 59 0.91 -7.04 -8.06
CA SER A 59 1.80 -7.05 -6.89
C SER A 59 3.28 -7.12 -7.31
N TRP A 60 4.13 -6.30 -6.70
CA TRP A 60 5.58 -6.27 -6.97
C TRP A 60 6.44 -6.39 -5.70
N ALA A 61 5.90 -6.07 -4.52
CA ALA A 61 6.59 -6.22 -3.23
C ALA A 61 5.64 -6.56 -2.07
N THR A 62 6.21 -7.07 -0.99
CA THR A 62 5.58 -7.12 0.34
C THR A 62 6.30 -6.12 1.24
N ASP A 63 5.53 -5.19 1.78
CA ASP A 63 5.98 -4.09 2.62
C ASP A 63 5.74 -4.38 4.10
N LYS A 64 6.69 -3.97 4.94
CA LYS A 64 6.61 -4.03 6.41
C LYS A 64 6.90 -2.64 6.98
N ILE A 65 5.85 -1.93 7.35
CA ILE A 65 5.83 -0.47 7.49
C ILE A 65 5.20 0.00 8.80
N SER A 66 5.70 1.13 9.30
CA SER A 66 5.04 1.97 10.28
C SER A 66 4.16 2.97 9.52
N ARG A 67 2.85 2.75 9.54
CA ARG A 67 1.83 3.59 8.89
C ARG A 67 1.33 4.64 9.86
N THR A 68 1.57 5.91 9.55
CA THR A 68 1.18 7.08 10.35
C THR A 68 0.05 7.84 9.68
N TYR A 69 -1.07 8.06 10.37
CA TYR A 69 -2.10 9.00 9.93
C TYR A 69 -2.06 10.28 10.77
N LYS A 70 -2.13 11.45 10.13
CA LYS A 70 -2.25 12.77 10.74
C LYS A 70 -3.50 13.46 10.19
N VAL A 71 -4.29 14.08 11.06
CA VAL A 71 -5.51 14.80 10.66
C VAL A 71 -5.46 16.24 11.18
N ARG A 72 -5.67 17.21 10.28
CA ARG A 72 -5.71 18.65 10.59
C ARG A 72 -7.01 19.24 10.03
N LYS A 73 -7.84 19.85 10.88
CA LYS A 73 -9.02 20.60 10.45
C LYS A 73 -8.59 21.88 9.72
N ASN A 74 -9.33 22.26 8.69
CA ASN A 74 -9.22 23.51 7.94
C ASN A 74 -10.30 24.50 8.39
N GLU A 75 -10.07 25.79 8.12
CA GLU A 75 -10.99 26.88 8.49
C GLU A 75 -12.37 26.72 7.83
N ASN A 76 -12.40 26.26 6.58
CA ASN A 76 -13.64 25.95 5.84
C ASN A 76 -14.34 24.65 6.29
N GLY A 77 -14.04 24.13 7.48
CA GLY A 77 -14.65 22.93 8.07
C GLY A 77 -14.13 21.60 7.54
N SER A 78 -13.48 21.55 6.37
CA SER A 78 -12.86 20.34 5.81
C SER A 78 -11.66 19.86 6.64
N TYR A 79 -11.10 18.69 6.32
CA TYR A 79 -9.93 18.16 7.01
C TYR A 79 -8.84 17.75 6.01
N THR A 80 -7.60 18.21 6.20
CA THR A 80 -6.45 17.61 5.54
C THR A 80 -6.07 16.33 6.27
N VAL A 81 -6.06 15.21 5.54
CA VAL A 81 -5.58 13.91 6.03
C VAL A 81 -4.29 13.58 5.31
N ARG A 82 -3.26 13.18 6.08
CA ARG A 82 -1.96 12.78 5.58
C ARG A 82 -1.58 11.42 6.15
N ARG A 83 -1.37 10.43 5.27
CA ARG A 83 -0.71 9.16 5.56
C ARG A 83 0.79 9.32 5.31
N GLU A 84 1.61 8.80 6.21
CA GLU A 84 3.06 8.67 6.07
C GLU A 84 3.42 7.20 6.36
N ASP A 85 3.95 6.49 5.37
CA ASP A 85 4.41 5.12 5.54
C ASP A 85 5.95 5.12 5.54
N LYS A 86 6.56 4.32 6.42
CA LYS A 86 8.02 4.15 6.48
C LYS A 86 8.38 2.76 6.97
N GLY A 87 9.25 2.05 6.25
CA GLY A 87 9.64 0.70 6.63
C GLY A 87 10.61 0.05 5.65
N ASN A 88 10.40 -1.25 5.42
CA ASN A 88 11.22 -2.06 4.54
C ASN A 88 10.34 -2.83 3.55
N PHE A 89 10.80 -2.98 2.32
CA PHE A 89 10.16 -3.79 1.28
C PHE A 89 10.93 -5.09 1.04
N THR A 90 10.24 -6.12 0.57
CA THR A 90 10.82 -7.34 0.01
C THR A 90 10.13 -7.65 -1.32
N THR A 91 10.87 -7.81 -2.41
CA THR A 91 10.30 -7.92 -3.75
C THR A 91 9.70 -9.29 -4.05
N LEU A 92 8.73 -9.28 -4.96
CA LEU A 92 8.20 -10.46 -5.65
C LEU A 92 8.88 -10.58 -7.02
N ALA A 93 8.90 -11.77 -7.60
CA ALA A 93 9.48 -11.99 -8.93
C ALA A 93 8.51 -11.56 -10.04
N GLY A 94 9.03 -10.92 -11.10
CA GLY A 94 8.23 -10.51 -12.25
C GLY A 94 8.80 -9.29 -12.96
N PRO A 95 7.96 -8.48 -13.64
CA PRO A 95 8.36 -7.16 -14.12
C PRO A 95 8.79 -6.26 -12.96
N SER A 96 9.79 -5.41 -13.19
CA SER A 96 10.15 -4.33 -12.27
C SER A 96 9.01 -3.29 -12.17
N PRO A 97 8.90 -2.50 -11.09
CA PRO A 97 7.82 -1.53 -10.96
C PRO A 97 7.87 -0.42 -12.03
N GLY A 98 9.06 -0.01 -12.49
CA GLY A 98 9.20 0.93 -13.61
C GLY A 98 8.73 0.37 -14.96
N ALA A 99 8.86 -0.96 -15.15
CA ALA A 99 8.44 -1.68 -16.35
C ALA A 99 6.96 -2.09 -16.37
N ASP A 100 6.21 -1.82 -15.30
CA ASP A 100 4.81 -2.23 -15.17
C ASP A 100 3.93 -1.57 -16.27
N PRO A 101 3.06 -2.33 -16.96
CA PRO A 101 2.38 -1.86 -18.16
C PRO A 101 1.29 -0.84 -17.80
N CYS A 102 1.65 0.44 -17.95
CA CYS A 102 0.81 1.56 -17.54
C CYS A 102 0.89 2.69 -18.60
N PRO A 103 -0.22 3.00 -19.31
CA PRO A 103 -0.25 3.99 -20.38
C PRO A 103 -0.17 5.46 -19.92
N VAL A 104 -0.61 5.75 -18.69
CA VAL A 104 -0.80 7.13 -18.20
C VAL A 104 0.36 7.70 -17.38
N VAL A 105 1.33 6.87 -16.96
CA VAL A 105 2.46 7.31 -16.13
C VAL A 105 3.59 7.92 -16.96
N ILE A 106 4.12 9.04 -16.46
CA ILE A 106 5.29 9.71 -17.02
C ILE A 106 6.55 9.04 -16.47
N ARG A 107 7.20 8.17 -17.25
CA ARG A 107 8.48 7.54 -16.87
C ARG A 107 9.64 8.51 -17.07
N LYS A 108 10.55 8.62 -16.08
CA LYS A 108 11.72 9.51 -16.12
C LYS A 108 13.00 8.82 -15.66
N GLY A 109 14.10 9.10 -16.36
CA GLY A 109 15.37 8.41 -16.17
C GLY A 109 15.39 7.04 -16.83
N LYS A 110 16.39 6.23 -16.49
CA LYS A 110 16.51 4.84 -16.95
C LYS A 110 15.74 3.91 -15.99
N HIS A 111 15.01 2.95 -16.54
CA HIS A 111 14.40 1.85 -15.80
C HIS A 111 14.89 0.51 -16.38
N GLY A 112 14.64 -0.58 -15.65
CA GLY A 112 14.89 -1.94 -16.12
C GLY A 112 13.62 -2.58 -16.68
N THR A 113 13.57 -3.90 -16.58
CA THR A 113 12.53 -4.77 -17.14
C THR A 113 12.11 -5.88 -16.19
N THR A 114 13.05 -6.51 -15.47
CA THR A 114 12.77 -7.66 -14.59
C THR A 114 13.33 -7.49 -13.19
N LEU A 115 12.65 -8.12 -12.24
CA LEU A 115 12.98 -8.10 -10.82
C LEU A 115 12.87 -9.52 -10.25
N LEU A 116 13.91 -9.94 -9.53
CA LEU A 116 13.91 -11.19 -8.77
C LEU A 116 13.21 -11.01 -7.42
N ALA A 117 12.62 -12.10 -6.90
CA ALA A 117 12.06 -12.12 -5.56
C ALA A 117 13.15 -12.02 -4.48
N GLY A 118 12.77 -11.51 -3.30
CA GLY A 118 13.64 -11.49 -2.12
C GLY A 118 14.69 -10.37 -2.11
N VAL A 119 14.67 -9.44 -3.08
CA VAL A 119 15.44 -8.19 -2.99
C VAL A 119 14.84 -7.37 -1.85
N THR A 120 15.69 -6.94 -0.92
CA THR A 120 15.28 -6.17 0.27
C THR A 120 15.71 -4.72 0.19
N GLY A 121 14.88 -3.82 0.71
CA GLY A 121 15.24 -2.42 0.80
C GLY A 121 14.44 -1.63 1.82
N LYS A 122 14.67 -0.32 1.85
CA LYS A 122 13.91 0.63 2.66
C LYS A 122 12.88 1.31 1.78
N MET A 123 11.69 1.53 2.31
CA MET A 123 10.68 2.39 1.70
C MET A 123 10.36 3.56 2.65
N HIS A 124 9.98 4.69 2.07
CA HIS A 124 9.25 5.73 2.78
C HIS A 124 8.40 6.55 1.80
N GLY A 125 7.31 7.12 2.28
CA GLY A 125 6.48 7.98 1.46
C GLY A 125 5.28 8.57 2.17
N TYR A 126 4.43 9.22 1.39
CA TYR A 126 3.19 9.80 1.90
C TYR A 126 2.06 9.78 0.88
N ILE A 127 0.84 9.84 1.39
CA ILE A 127 -0.37 10.25 0.68
C ILE A 127 -1.01 11.39 1.45
N GLN A 128 -1.48 12.41 0.77
CA GLN A 128 -2.16 13.55 1.38
C GLN A 128 -3.35 14.00 0.54
N GLY A 129 -4.49 14.21 1.17
CA GLY A 129 -5.70 14.70 0.51
C GLY A 129 -6.59 15.49 1.46
N THR A 130 -7.79 15.81 0.99
CA THR A 130 -8.80 16.56 1.75
C THR A 130 -10.06 15.72 1.93
N VAL A 131 -10.60 15.73 3.14
CA VAL A 131 -11.88 15.13 3.51
C VAL A 131 -12.94 16.22 3.63
N THR A 132 -14.09 15.99 2.99
CA THR A 132 -15.28 16.85 3.04
C THR A 132 -16.54 16.02 3.35
N GLY A 133 -17.65 16.68 3.64
CA GLY A 133 -18.94 16.01 3.88
C GLY A 133 -19.14 15.40 5.27
N GLY A 134 -18.18 15.51 6.20
CA GLY A 134 -18.34 14.92 7.53
C GLY A 134 -17.32 15.34 8.58
N THR A 135 -17.50 14.78 9.78
CA THR A 135 -16.77 15.15 11.01
C THR A 135 -15.78 14.06 11.41
N PHE A 136 -14.57 14.47 11.81
CA PHE A 136 -13.55 13.56 12.35
C PHE A 136 -13.91 13.05 13.75
N ASN A 137 -13.97 11.73 13.92
CA ASN A 137 -14.12 11.05 15.20
C ASN A 137 -12.73 10.63 15.75
N PRO A 138 -12.21 11.26 16.83
CA PRO A 138 -10.95 10.85 17.45
C PRO A 138 -10.99 9.44 18.06
N ASN A 139 -12.17 8.92 18.39
CA ASN A 139 -12.35 7.60 18.99
C ASN A 139 -12.72 6.54 17.94
N GLY A 140 -12.42 6.80 16.66
CA GLY A 140 -12.62 5.86 15.57
C GLY A 140 -11.74 4.61 15.67
N THR A 141 -12.05 3.61 14.84
CA THR A 141 -11.24 2.39 14.70
C THR A 141 -11.21 1.95 13.25
N CYS A 142 -10.10 1.37 12.81
CA CYS A 142 -9.96 0.70 11.51
C CYS A 142 -9.40 -0.70 11.73
N THR A 143 -9.83 -1.65 10.91
CA THR A 143 -9.18 -2.96 10.79
C THR A 143 -7.80 -2.78 10.16
N ALA A 144 -6.83 -3.64 10.50
CA ALA A 144 -5.61 -3.77 9.69
C ALA A 144 -6.02 -4.17 8.25
N GLU A 145 -5.38 -3.67 7.19
CA GLU A 145 -4.15 -2.85 7.11
C GLU A 145 -4.34 -1.34 7.34
N CYS A 146 -5.56 -0.91 7.69
CA CYS A 146 -5.99 0.48 7.78
C CYS A 146 -5.58 1.29 6.54
N THR A 147 -6.17 0.95 5.41
CA THR A 147 -6.00 1.65 4.14
C THR A 147 -6.65 3.04 4.18
N ASN A 148 -6.47 3.83 3.12
CA ASN A 148 -7.16 5.12 2.98
C ASN A 148 -8.69 4.98 2.96
N LYS A 149 -9.23 3.81 2.64
CA LYS A 149 -10.67 3.55 2.70
C LYS A 149 -11.09 3.29 4.14
N ASP A 150 -10.44 2.34 4.81
CA ASP A 150 -10.76 1.92 6.17
C ASP A 150 -10.56 3.04 7.19
N PHE A 151 -9.51 3.86 7.01
CA PHE A 151 -9.28 5.03 7.85
C PHE A 151 -10.40 6.07 7.72
N ILE A 152 -10.89 6.34 6.51
CA ILE A 152 -11.98 7.29 6.29
C ILE A 152 -13.30 6.74 6.82
N THR A 153 -13.60 5.46 6.57
CA THR A 153 -14.79 4.78 7.10
C THR A 153 -14.79 4.68 8.64
N GLY A 154 -13.62 4.47 9.24
CA GLY A 154 -13.47 4.27 10.69
C GLY A 154 -13.39 5.55 11.52
N PHE A 155 -12.85 6.64 10.95
CA PHE A 155 -12.56 7.89 11.67
C PHE A 155 -13.35 9.12 11.20
N PHE A 156 -14.26 8.98 10.24
CA PHE A 156 -15.16 10.06 9.83
C PHE A 156 -16.61 9.58 9.75
N THR A 157 -17.55 10.52 9.86
CA THR A 157 -18.98 10.21 9.72
C THR A 157 -19.32 9.65 8.32
N ALA A 158 -20.33 8.78 8.24
CA ALA A 158 -20.83 8.26 6.97
C ALA A 158 -21.17 9.39 5.99
N GLY A 159 -20.94 9.18 4.69
CA GLY A 159 -21.06 10.21 3.65
C GLY A 159 -19.79 11.05 3.43
N SER A 160 -18.76 10.93 4.27
CA SER A 160 -17.50 11.64 4.08
C SER A 160 -16.77 11.23 2.79
N THR A 161 -16.33 12.21 2.02
CA THR A 161 -15.58 12.05 0.76
C THR A 161 -14.11 12.41 0.95
N PHE A 162 -13.18 11.66 0.32
CA PHE A 162 -11.73 11.89 0.43
C PHE A 162 -11.08 11.87 -0.96
N THR A 163 -10.33 12.92 -1.32
CA THR A 163 -9.78 13.09 -2.70
C THR A 163 -8.97 11.89 -3.19
N CYS A 164 -8.14 11.30 -2.32
CA CYS A 164 -7.33 10.11 -2.66
C CYS A 164 -8.13 8.80 -2.82
N ASN A 165 -9.45 8.82 -2.60
CA ASN A 165 -10.36 7.70 -2.84
C ASN A 165 -11.31 7.98 -4.03
N GLN A 166 -11.19 9.13 -4.71
CA GLN A 166 -12.13 9.63 -5.72
C GLN A 166 -11.45 9.92 -7.07
N GLY A 167 -10.79 8.93 -7.65
CA GLY A 167 -10.04 9.12 -8.90
C GLY A 167 -8.82 10.04 -8.76
N TYR A 168 -8.25 10.11 -7.55
CA TYR A 168 -7.01 10.78 -7.17
C TYR A 168 -6.92 12.30 -7.37
N ALA A 169 -7.82 12.97 -8.11
CA ALA A 169 -7.76 14.41 -8.32
C ALA A 169 -7.72 15.20 -6.99
N GLY A 170 -6.69 16.03 -6.77
CA GLY A 170 -6.47 16.73 -5.50
C GLY A 170 -5.93 15.82 -4.37
N CYS A 171 -5.43 14.63 -4.71
CA CYS A 171 -4.53 13.84 -3.88
C CYS A 171 -3.07 14.20 -4.21
N ARG A 172 -2.17 14.05 -3.24
CA ARG A 172 -0.73 14.29 -3.42
C ARG A 172 0.04 13.14 -2.78
N PHE A 173 0.87 12.46 -3.54
CA PHE A 173 1.67 11.33 -3.05
C PHE A 173 3.10 11.35 -3.58
N ASN A 174 3.99 10.73 -2.83
CA ASN A 174 5.38 10.47 -3.21
C ASN A 174 5.90 9.33 -2.33
N PHE A 175 6.22 8.20 -2.94
CA PHE A 175 6.83 7.02 -2.33
C PHE A 175 8.18 6.74 -2.97
N GLU A 176 9.17 6.44 -2.14
CA GLU A 176 10.55 6.22 -2.54
C GLU A 176 11.08 4.94 -1.91
N TYR A 177 11.55 4.05 -2.78
CA TYR A 177 12.04 2.71 -2.47
C TYR A 177 13.52 2.62 -2.86
N THR A 178 14.38 2.30 -1.88
CA THR A 178 15.84 2.23 -2.07
C THR A 178 16.36 0.87 -1.64
N ALA A 179 16.71 0.01 -2.61
CA ALA A 179 17.25 -1.31 -2.35
C ALA A 179 18.61 -1.20 -1.65
N GLN A 180 18.77 -1.91 -0.52
CA GLN A 180 20.00 -1.84 0.27
C GLN A 180 21.01 -2.87 -0.25
N LYS A 181 22.32 -2.65 -0.05
CA LYS A 181 23.38 -3.59 -0.46
C LYS A 181 23.28 -4.02 -1.95
N GLN A 182 22.87 -3.11 -2.84
CA GLN A 182 22.47 -3.37 -4.23
C GLN A 182 23.45 -4.24 -5.03
N LYS A 183 24.77 -4.06 -4.85
CA LYS A 183 25.80 -4.90 -5.48
C LYS A 183 25.72 -6.38 -5.08
N LYS A 184 25.36 -6.69 -3.83
CA LYS A 184 25.15 -8.07 -3.35
C LYS A 184 23.81 -8.65 -3.83
N GLN A 185 22.81 -7.79 -4.04
CA GLN A 185 21.49 -8.17 -4.57
C GLN A 185 21.43 -8.20 -6.11
N LYS A 186 22.58 -8.05 -6.79
CA LYS A 186 22.74 -8.11 -8.26
C LYS A 186 21.79 -7.19 -9.03
N LEU A 187 21.54 -6.00 -8.51
CA LEU A 187 20.66 -5.01 -9.14
C LEU A 187 21.43 -4.10 -10.12
N MET A 188 20.83 -3.86 -11.29
CA MET A 188 21.23 -2.78 -12.19
C MET A 188 20.54 -1.46 -11.80
N PHE A 189 19.29 -1.54 -11.35
CA PHE A 189 18.49 -0.41 -10.87
C PHE A 189 18.06 -0.67 -9.43
N HIS A 190 18.15 0.34 -8.57
CA HIS A 190 18.10 0.15 -7.11
C HIS A 190 17.39 1.27 -6.33
N HIS A 191 16.75 2.18 -7.06
CA HIS A 191 16.09 3.37 -6.54
C HIS A 191 14.91 3.69 -7.45
N TRP A 192 13.71 3.57 -6.90
CA TRP A 192 12.45 3.84 -7.59
C TRP A 192 11.65 4.85 -6.78
N VAL A 193 11.08 5.84 -7.49
CA VAL A 193 10.14 6.81 -6.93
C VAL A 193 8.86 6.75 -7.74
N ASP A 194 7.74 6.61 -7.04
CA ASP A 194 6.40 6.84 -7.56
C ASP A 194 5.81 8.10 -6.91
N ARG A 195 5.18 8.97 -7.70
CA ARG A 195 4.60 10.23 -7.22
C ARG A 195 3.55 10.81 -8.17
N GLY A 196 2.46 11.31 -7.60
CA GLY A 196 1.52 12.23 -8.23
C GLY A 196 1.39 13.48 -7.36
N LEU A 197 1.83 14.65 -7.83
CA LEU A 197 1.88 15.86 -7.01
C LEU A 197 0.65 16.78 -7.15
N ASP A 198 -0.20 16.52 -8.13
CA ASP A 198 -1.49 17.15 -8.44
C ASP A 198 -2.69 16.18 -8.30
N GLY A 199 -2.41 14.87 -8.31
CA GLY A 199 -3.42 13.80 -8.24
C GLY A 199 -3.90 13.30 -9.59
N VAL A 200 -3.25 13.69 -10.69
CA VAL A 200 -3.61 13.28 -12.07
C VAL A 200 -2.38 12.80 -12.84
N ASN A 201 -1.22 13.43 -12.65
CA ASN A 201 0.01 13.12 -13.38
C ASN A 201 0.97 12.28 -12.51
N GLU A 202 0.78 10.97 -12.52
CA GLU A 202 1.68 10.00 -11.90
C GLU A 202 3.02 9.91 -12.66
N THR A 203 4.13 9.92 -11.93
CA THR A 203 5.49 10.00 -12.48
C THR A 203 6.39 8.96 -11.82
N PHE A 204 6.83 7.96 -12.59
CA PHE A 204 7.87 7.02 -12.14
C PHE A 204 9.26 7.61 -12.41
N ILE A 205 10.16 7.52 -11.44
CA ILE A 205 11.57 7.93 -11.58
C ILE A 205 12.48 6.80 -11.14
N GLY A 206 13.42 6.42 -12.01
CA GLY A 206 14.30 5.27 -11.75
C GLY A 206 13.54 3.94 -11.75
N ASP A 207 14.10 2.93 -11.08
CA ASP A 207 13.53 1.59 -10.97
C ASP A 207 14.26 0.74 -9.90
N ILE A 208 13.67 -0.41 -9.54
CA ILE A 208 14.34 -1.50 -8.83
C ILE A 208 14.27 -2.75 -9.72
N ALA A 209 15.40 -3.10 -10.33
CA ALA A 209 15.46 -4.14 -11.35
C ALA A 209 16.84 -4.81 -11.44
N ASN A 210 16.84 -6.09 -11.80
CA ASN A 210 18.04 -6.89 -12.04
C ASN A 210 18.58 -6.76 -13.47
N SER A 211 17.72 -6.39 -14.43
CA SER A 211 18.01 -6.17 -15.85
C SER A 211 17.19 -5.02 -16.41
#